data_AF-A0AAU3YN22-F1
#
_entry.id   AF-A0AAU3YN22-F1
#
_cell.length_a   1.000
_cell.length_b   1.000
_cell.length_c   1.000
_cell.angle_alpha   90.00
_cell.angle_beta   90.00
_cell.angle_gamma   90.00
#
_symmetry.space_group_name_H-M   'P 1'
#
loop_
_entity.id
_entity.type
_entity.pdbx_description
1 polymer ?
#
loop_
_entity_poly.entity_id
_entity_poly.type
_entity_poly.pdbx_seq_one_letter_code
_entity_poly.pdbx_strand_id
1 'polypeptide(L)' 'MAFEGLGYMPTDEWKIRTAEGKEYAFETEEQTREALPEYGDGATMWKRRAHRSAVFTSHSAEGWKQVT' A
#
# COMPACT_ATOMS: atom_id res chain seq x y z
N MET A 1 -26.52 -9.03 15.29
CA MET A 1 -25.20 -8.37 15.32
C MET A 1 -24.79 -8.17 13.87
N ALA A 2 -24.79 -6.94 13.38
CA ALA A 2 -24.44 -6.63 12.01
C ALA A 2 -22.93 -6.33 11.95
N PHE A 3 -22.16 -7.15 11.23
CA PHE A 3 -20.86 -6.75 10.69
C PHE A 3 -21.10 -6.25 9.25
N GLU A 4 -21.98 -5.27 9.11
CA GLU A 4 -22.21 -4.56 7.85
C GLU A 4 -21.27 -3.35 7.82
N GLY A 5 -20.27 -3.34 6.93
CA GLY A 5 -19.57 -2.09 6.62
C GLY A 5 -18.13 -2.12 6.10
N LEU A 6 -17.39 -3.24 6.13
CA LEU A 6 -15.95 -3.24 5.78
C LEU A 6 -15.57 -4.03 4.52
N GLY A 7 -16.53 -4.61 3.80
CA GLY A 7 -16.25 -5.60 2.75
C GLY A 7 -16.11 -5.10 1.31
N TYR A 8 -16.28 -3.80 1.02
CA TYR A 8 -16.40 -3.34 -0.37
C TYR A 8 -15.79 -1.98 -0.71
N MET A 9 -15.20 -1.26 0.25
CA MET A 9 -14.58 0.03 -0.07
C MET A 9 -13.15 -0.18 -0.58
N PRO A 10 -12.82 0.30 -1.80
CA PRO A 10 -11.45 0.28 -2.26
C PRO A 10 -10.57 1.10 -1.30
N THR A 11 -9.54 0.47 -0.76
CA THR A 11 -8.55 1.11 0.11
C THR A 11 -7.28 1.36 -0.67
N ASP A 12 -6.65 2.51 -0.42
CA ASP A 12 -5.30 2.75 -0.91
C ASP A 12 -4.31 1.95 -0.05
N GLU A 13 -3.48 1.15 -0.69
CA GLU A 13 -2.36 0.46 -0.06
C GLU A 13 -1.06 1.13 -0.51
N TRP A 14 -0.15 1.29 0.45
CA TRP A 14 1.12 1.97 0.25
C TRP A 14 2.28 1.03 0.56
N LYS A 15 3.39 1.21 -0.15
CA LYS A 15 4.65 0.53 0.19
C LYS A 15 5.87 1.36 -0.18
N ILE A 16 6.98 1.04 0.47
CA ILE A 16 8.32 1.43 0.04
C ILE A 16 8.99 0.22 -0.59
N ARG A 17 9.68 0.44 -1.71
CA ARG A 17 10.62 -0.52 -2.29
C ARG A 17 12.02 0.06 -2.23
N THR A 18 12.94 -0.63 -1.54
CA THR A 18 14.35 -0.21 -1.43
C THR A 18 15.10 -0.41 -2.75
N ALA A 19 16.29 0.19 -2.88
CA ALA A 19 17.17 -0.04 -4.02
C ALA A 19 17.57 -1.52 -4.18
N GLU A 20 17.66 -2.26 -3.07
CA GLU A 20 17.89 -3.71 -3.06
C GLU A 20 16.66 -4.55 -3.44
N GLY A 21 15.50 -3.90 -3.62
CA GLY A 21 14.25 -4.54 -3.98
C GLY A 21 13.43 -5.08 -2.80
N LYS A 22 13.78 -4.75 -1.55
CA LYS A 22 12.97 -5.12 -0.37
C LYS A 22 11.70 -4.27 -0.33
N GLU A 23 10.58 -4.86 0.07
CA GLU A 23 9.27 -4.19 0.09
C GLU A 23 8.69 -4.10 1.50
N TYR A 24 8.17 -2.94 1.88
CA TYR A 24 7.60 -2.65 3.20
C TYR A 24 6.25 -1.97 3.04
N ALA A 25 5.19 -2.55 3.61
CA ALA A 25 3.82 -2.04 3.48
C ALA A 25 3.48 -1.03 4.58
N PHE A 26 2.67 -0.04 4.23
CA PHE A 26 2.23 1.05 5.09
C PHE A 26 0.74 1.30 4.91
N GLU A 27 0.12 1.88 5.93
CA GLU A 27 -1.33 2.13 5.93
C GLU A 27 -1.71 3.44 5.22
N THR A 28 -0.84 4.46 5.24
CA THR A 28 -1.13 5.80 4.68
C THR A 28 0.02 6.37 3.84
N GLU A 29 -0.29 7.36 2.99
CA GLU A 29 0.73 8.09 2.21
C GLU A 29 1.72 8.78 3.14
N GLU A 30 1.21 9.46 4.17
CA GLU A 30 2.01 10.25 5.10
C GLU A 30 3.05 9.39 5.82
N GLN A 31 2.64 8.25 6.40
CA GLN A 31 3.57 7.31 7.03
C GLN A 31 4.63 6.81 6.07
N THR A 32 4.24 6.53 4.83
CA THR A 32 5.15 6.04 3.80
C THR A 32 6.17 7.11 3.40
N ARG A 33 5.74 8.37 3.28
CA ARG A 33 6.61 9.51 2.97
C ARG A 33 7.57 9.82 4.12
N GLU A 34 7.08 9.77 5.36
CA GLU A 34 7.91 10.00 6.55
C GLU A 34 8.97 8.91 6.74
N ALA A 35 8.62 7.66 6.44
CA ALA A 35 9.55 6.54 6.55
C ALA A 35 10.53 6.43 5.37
N LEU A 36 10.20 6.98 4.19
CA LEU A 36 11.02 6.87 2.97
C LEU A 36 12.51 7.19 3.17
N PRO A 37 12.91 8.27 3.87
CA PRO A 37 14.33 8.59 4.08
C PRO A 37 15.08 7.54 4.91
N GLU A 38 14.38 6.77 5.76
CA GLU A 38 14.98 5.73 6.60
C GLU A 38 15.45 4.51 5.77
N TYR A 39 14.89 4.33 4.57
CA TYR A 39 15.23 3.22 3.67
C TYR A 39 16.37 3.53 2.71
N GLY A 40 16.95 4.73 2.81
CA GLY A 40 18.15 5.16 2.08
C GLY A 40 17.91 5.60 0.65
N ASP A 41 18.98 6.11 0.03
CA ASP A 41 18.97 6.58 -1.36
C ASP A 41 18.55 5.47 -2.34
N GLY A 42 17.65 5.82 -3.26
CA GLY A 42 17.08 4.89 -4.24
C GLY A 42 15.87 4.11 -3.74
N ALA A 43 15.41 4.32 -2.51
CA ALA A 43 14.09 3.88 -2.08
C ALA A 43 12.99 4.62 -2.87
N THR A 44 11.93 3.90 -3.20
CA THR A 44 10.81 4.42 -4.01
C THR A 44 9.49 4.13 -3.33
N MET A 45 8.56 5.08 -3.39
CA MET A 45 7.22 4.93 -2.86
C MET A 45 6.28 4.37 -3.94
N TRP A 46 5.36 3.49 -3.54
CA TRP A 46 4.41 2.86 -4.44
C TRP A 46 3.01 2.87 -3.83
N LYS A 47 2.02 3.06 -4.69
CA LYS A 47 0.60 3.07 -4.36
C LYS A 47 -0.13 2.04 -5.20
N ARG A 48 -1.11 1.35 -4.62
CA ARG A 48 -2.16 0.67 -5.38
C ARG A 48 -3.51 0.87 -4.74
N ARG A 49 -4.55 0.89 -5.58
CA ARG A 49 -5.93 0.84 -5.10
C ARG A 49 -6.35 -0.63 -5.00
N ALA A 50 -6.65 -1.10 -3.80
CA ALA A 50 -6.99 -2.49 -3.53
C ALA A 50 -8.43 -2.62 -3.07
N HIS A 51 -9.11 -3.66 -3.55
CA HIS A 51 -10.40 -4.09 -3.06
C HIS A 51 -10.16 -5.23 -2.08
N ARG A 52 -10.41 -4.97 -0.80
CA ARG A 52 -10.44 -6.03 0.22
C ARG A 52 -11.74 -6.81 0.06
N SER A 53 -11.63 -8.04 -0.44
CA SER A 53 -12.70 -9.01 -0.27
C SER A 53 -12.75 -9.49 1.18
N ALA A 54 -13.91 -9.97 1.63
CA ALA A 54 -14.12 -10.50 2.99
C ALA A 54 -13.20 -11.68 3.39
N VAL A 55 -12.32 -12.14 2.49
CA VAL A 55 -11.46 -13.33 2.64
C VAL A 55 -9.96 -12.96 2.73
N PHE A 56 -9.63 -11.77 3.27
CA PHE A 56 -8.25 -11.27 3.43
C PHE A 56 -7.42 -11.19 2.13
N THR A 57 -8.07 -11.34 0.97
CA THR A 57 -7.41 -11.25 -0.34
C THR A 57 -7.67 -9.86 -0.91
N SER A 58 -6.58 -9.09 -1.04
CA SER A 58 -6.58 -7.78 -1.69
C SER A 58 -6.40 -7.95 -3.21
N HIS A 59 -7.42 -7.61 -3.99
CA HIS A 59 -7.31 -7.54 -5.46
C HIS A 59 -7.14 -6.10 -5.92
N SER A 60 -6.19 -5.84 -6.81
CA SER A 60 -6.02 -4.53 -7.45
C SER A 60 -6.10 -4.70 -8.96
N ALA A 61 -6.96 -3.92 -9.61
CA ALA A 61 -7.10 -3.94 -11.07
C ALA A 61 -5.91 -3.31 -11.79
N GLU A 62 -5.22 -2.36 -11.14
CA GLU A 62 -4.17 -1.54 -11.78
C GLU A 62 -2.74 -1.89 -11.29
N GLY A 63 -2.59 -2.85 -10.38
CA GLY A 63 -1.30 -3.22 -9.81
C GLY A 63 -0.66 -2.07 -9.02
N TRP A 64 0.64 -2.20 -8.72
CA TRP A 64 1.41 -1.17 -8.03
C TRP A 64 1.92 -0.11 -8.99
N LYS A 65 1.73 1.16 -8.64
CA LYS A 65 2.27 2.30 -9.36
C LYS A 65 3.30 3.01 -8.48
N GLN A 66 4.47 3.27 -9.04
CA GLN A 66 5.46 4.10 -8.37
C GLN A 66 4.94 5.54 -8.33
N VAL A 67 5.08 6.19 -7.19
CA VAL A 67 4.71 7.58 -6.94
C VAL A 67 5.98 8.33 -6.58
N THR A 68 6.24 9.42 -7.32
CA THR A 68 7.39 10.31 -7.16
C THR A 68 7.12 11.35 -6.08
#